data_AF-A0A151Z863-F1
#
_entry.id   AF-A0A151Z863-F1
#
_cell.length_a   1.000
_cell.length_b   1.000
_cell.length_c   1.000
_cell.angle_alpha   90.00
_cell.angle_beta   90.00
_cell.angle_gamma   90.00
#
_symmetry.space_group_name_H-M   'P 1'
#
loop_
_entity.id
_entity.type
_entity.pdbx_description
1 polymer ?
#
loop_
_entity_poly.entity_id
_entity_poly.type
_entity_poly.pdbx_seq_one_letter_code
_entity_poly.pdbx_strand_id
1 'polypeptide(L)' 'MSNNQDEKTALIEAFYNFDGDYDKFVSVEEFRGILRDGLPMSENEIKEFFEAADPNNTGFIDYHAFASYLYSVDES' A
#
# COMPACT_ATOMS: atom_id res chain seq x y z
N MET A 1 -17.07 -10.61 11.70
CA MET A 1 -16.13 -9.49 11.54
C MET A 1 -15.23 -9.88 10.38
N SER A 2 -15.57 -9.46 9.16
CA SER A 2 -14.86 -9.86 7.94
C SER A 2 -14.93 -8.69 6.95
N ASN A 3 -14.13 -7.65 7.20
CA ASN A 3 -14.07 -6.47 6.33
C ASN A 3 -12.64 -6.24 5.81
N ASN A 4 -11.62 -6.55 6.63
CA ASN A 4 -10.22 -6.28 6.27
C ASN A 4 -9.67 -7.10 5.09
N GLN A 5 -10.17 -8.30 4.81
CA GLN A 5 -9.64 -9.15 3.72
C GLN A 5 -10.10 -8.66 2.34
N ASP A 6 -11.37 -8.28 2.24
CA ASP A 6 -11.98 -7.75 1.03
C ASP A 6 -11.39 -6.37 0.69
N GLU A 7 -11.17 -5.53 1.70
CA GLU A 7 -10.51 -4.21 1.56
C GLU A 7 -9.05 -4.34 1.08
N LYS A 8 -8.28 -5.30 1.61
CA LYS A 8 -6.91 -5.61 1.13
C LYS A 8 -6.89 -6.07 -0.32
N THR A 9 -7.85 -6.92 -0.69
CA THR A 9 -7.95 -7.46 -2.05
C THR A 9 -8.31 -6.37 -3.05
N ALA A 10 -9.32 -5.55 -2.73
CA ALA A 10 -9.73 -4.43 -3.57
C ALA A 10 -8.60 -3.41 -3.78
N LEU A 11 -7.78 -3.18 -2.76
CA LEU A 11 -6.64 -2.29 -2.88
C LEU A 11 -5.57 -2.85 -3.83
N ILE A 12 -5.30 -4.16 -3.77
CA ILE A 12 -4.36 -4.81 -4.69
C ILE A 12 -4.87 -4.78 -6.13
N GLU A 13 -6.17 -4.96 -6.35
CA GLU A 13 -6.77 -4.80 -7.67
C GLU A 13 -6.69 -3.35 -8.16
N ALA A 14 -6.92 -2.37 -7.29
CA ALA A 14 -6.77 -0.95 -7.61
C ALA A 14 -5.33 -0.61 -8.01
N PHE A 15 -4.33 -1.18 -7.30
CA PHE A 15 -2.92 -1.02 -7.64
C PHE A 15 -2.55 -1.69 -8.96
N TYR A 16 -3.01 -2.92 -9.22
CA TYR A 16 -2.77 -3.59 -10.51
C TYR A 16 -3.36 -2.82 -11.70
N ASN A 17 -4.48 -2.13 -11.49
CA ASN A 17 -5.10 -1.32 -12.51
C ASN A 17 -4.41 0.06 -12.68
N PHE A 18 -3.67 0.51 -11.67
CA PHE A 18 -2.90 1.76 -11.70
C PHE A 18 -1.47 1.56 -12.24
N ASP A 19 -0.82 0.44 -11.93
CA ASP A 19 0.54 0.11 -12.37
C ASP A 19 0.53 -0.44 -13.81
N GLY A 20 0.27 0.44 -14.77
CA GLY A 20 0.20 0.09 -16.20
C GLY A 20 1.56 -0.23 -16.85
N ASP A 21 2.66 0.19 -16.21
CA ASP A 21 4.03 -0.07 -16.69
C ASP A 21 4.69 -1.27 -15.97
N TYR A 22 4.03 -1.84 -14.95
CA TYR A 22 4.55 -2.94 -14.12
C TYR A 22 5.94 -2.68 -13.53
N ASP A 23 6.29 -1.42 -13.29
CA ASP A 23 7.59 -1.08 -12.71
C ASP A 23 7.62 -1.45 -11.22
N LYS A 24 6.45 -1.69 -10.60
CA LYS A 24 6.27 -2.10 -9.20
C LYS A 24 6.72 -1.06 -8.18
N PHE A 25 7.07 0.14 -8.64
CA PHE A 25 7.37 1.31 -7.84
C PHE A 25 6.25 2.33 -7.99
N VAL A 26 5.79 2.86 -6.87
CA VAL A 26 4.74 3.89 -6.84
C VAL A 26 5.24 5.06 -6.01
N SER A 27 4.98 6.28 -6.49
CA SER A 27 5.36 7.45 -5.70
C SER A 27 4.50 7.55 -4.43
N VAL A 28 5.06 8.17 -3.40
CA VAL A 28 4.36 8.45 -2.13
C VAL A 28 3.02 9.16 -2.36
N GLU A 29 2.97 10.07 -3.33
CA GLU A 29 1.78 10.85 -3.66
C GLU A 29 0.71 10.01 -4.35
N GLU A 30 1.10 9.18 -5.33
CA GLU A 30 0.19 8.25 -6.01
C GLU A 30 -0.36 7.20 -5.04
N PHE A 31 0.52 6.66 -4.20
CA PHE A 31 0.16 5.69 -3.18
C PHE A 31 -0.88 6.24 -2.21
N ARG A 32 -0.69 7.48 -1.73
CA ARG A 32 -1.68 8.16 -0.88
C ARG A 32 -3.03 8.34 -1.57
N GLY A 33 -3.04 8.63 -2.87
CA GLY A 33 -4.27 8.72 -3.66
C GLY A 33 -5.02 7.40 -3.69
N ILE A 34 -4.32 6.30 -3.99
CA ILE A 34 -4.89 4.96 -4.10
C ILE A 34 -5.40 4.47 -2.74
N LEU A 35 -4.66 4.73 -1.65
CA LEU A 35 -5.13 4.43 -0.30
C LEU A 35 -6.42 5.18 0.04
N ARG A 36 -6.50 6.47 -0.29
CA ARG A 36 -7.70 7.27 -0.01
C ARG A 36 -8.96 6.72 -0.70
N ASP A 37 -8.80 6.15 -1.89
CA ASP A 37 -9.89 5.59 -2.68
C ASP A 37 -10.19 4.12 -2.35
N GLY A 38 -9.18 3.33 -1.96
CA GLY A 38 -9.27 1.87 -1.84
C GLY A 38 -9.23 1.31 -0.41
N LEU A 39 -8.59 1.99 0.55
CA LEU A 39 -8.43 1.48 1.92
C LEU A 39 -8.24 2.63 2.93
N PRO A 40 -9.18 2.86 3.86
CA PRO A 40 -9.07 3.91 4.85
C PRO A 40 -8.01 3.57 5.91
N MET A 41 -6.73 3.78 5.60
CA MET A 41 -5.64 3.80 6.57
C MET A 41 -5.45 5.20 7.15
N SER A 42 -5.07 5.24 8.43
CA SER A 42 -4.77 6.50 9.10
C SER A 42 -3.46 7.10 8.56
N GLU A 43 -3.34 8.43 8.52
CA GLU A 43 -2.08 9.08 8.12
C GLU A 43 -0.86 8.58 8.91
N ASN A 44 -1.08 8.16 10.17
CA ASN A 44 -0.06 7.56 11.02
C ASN A 44 0.41 6.20 10.49
N GLU A 45 -0.50 5.29 10.17
CA GLU A 45 -0.18 3.96 9.61
C GLU A 45 0.53 4.09 8.26
N ILE A 46 0.03 5.02 7.44
CA ILE A 46 0.62 5.38 6.15
C ILE A 46 2.06 5.86 6.35
N LYS A 47 2.29 6.75 7.32
CA LYS A 47 3.62 7.29 7.62
C LYS A 47 4.56 6.21 8.16
N GLU A 48 4.12 5.39 9.11
CA GLU A 48 4.92 4.29 9.64
C GLU A 48 5.30 3.30 8.53
N PHE A 49 4.37 3.01 7.64
CA PHE A 49 4.62 2.20 6.46
C PHE A 49 5.64 2.87 5.52
N PHE A 50 5.50 4.16 5.24
CA PHE A 50 6.45 4.91 4.42
C PHE A 50 7.86 4.92 5.03
N GLU A 51 7.98 5.14 6.33
CA GLU A 51 9.28 5.13 7.01
C GLU A 51 9.94 3.74 6.96
N ALA A 52 9.14 2.66 6.95
CA ALA A 52 9.62 1.29 6.82
C ALA A 52 9.96 0.91 5.37
N ALA A 53 9.18 1.38 4.39
CA ALA A 53 9.31 1.02 2.98
C ALA A 53 10.30 1.92 2.21
N ASP A 54 10.45 3.18 2.62
CA ASP A 54 11.37 4.16 2.04
C ASP A 54 12.27 4.82 3.11
N PRO A 55 13.14 4.04 3.76
CA PRO A 55 14.04 4.58 4.79
C PRO A 55 15.03 5.62 4.23
N ASN A 56 15.23 5.64 2.91
CA ASN A 56 16.14 6.55 2.22
C ASN A 56 15.44 7.84 1.72
N ASN A 57 14.13 7.99 1.94
CA ASN A 57 13.33 9.12 1.43
C ASN A 57 13.53 9.36 -0.07
N THR A 58 13.52 8.29 -0.85
CA THR A 58 13.56 8.32 -2.31
C THR A 58 12.27 8.89 -2.91
N GLY A 59 11.16 8.85 -2.16
CA GLY A 59 9.83 9.24 -2.62
C GLY A 59 9.09 8.13 -3.37
N PHE A 60 9.67 6.93 -3.45
CA PHE A 60 9.11 5.76 -4.11
C PHE A 60 8.98 4.61 -3.11
N ILE A 61 7.88 3.87 -3.21
CA ILE A 61 7.66 2.65 -2.45
C ILE A 61 7.70 1.45 -3.39
N ASP A 62 8.34 0.37 -2.94
CA ASP A 62 8.16 -0.94 -3.53
C ASP A 62 6.79 -1.54 -3.12
N TYR A 63 5.94 -1.81 -4.10
CA TYR A 63 4.65 -2.45 -3.91
C TYR A 63 4.76 -3.81 -3.20
N HIS A 64 5.82 -4.60 -3.44
CA HIS A 64 6.00 -5.88 -2.78
C HIS A 64 6.19 -5.72 -1.27
N ALA A 65 6.88 -4.67 -0.83
CA ALA A 65 7.02 -4.36 0.59
C ALA A 65 5.66 -4.00 1.22
N PHE A 66 4.81 -3.28 0.48
CA PHE A 66 3.46 -2.96 0.94
C PHE A 66 2.54 -4.17 1.02
N ALA A 67 2.47 -4.97 -0.05
CA ALA A 67 1.68 -6.18 -0.07
C ALA A 67 2.13 -7.11 1.07
N SER A 68 3.44 -7.28 1.26
CA SER A 68 3.98 -8.07 2.37
C SER A 68 3.55 -7.51 3.73
N TYR A 69 3.56 -6.20 3.93
CA TYR A 69 3.07 -5.58 5.18
C TYR A 69 1.58 -5.87 5.40
N LEU A 70 0.73 -5.67 4.39
CA LEU A 70 -0.71 -5.94 4.48
C LEU A 70 -1.05 -7.40 4.76
N TYR A 71 -0.33 -8.33 4.13
CA TYR A 71 -0.56 -9.77 4.30
C TYR A 71 0.09 -10.32 5.58
N SER A 72 1.21 -9.74 6.04
CA SER A 72 1.92 -10.20 7.23
C SER A 72 1.18 -9.90 8.54
N VAL A 73 0.19 -9.01 8.54
CA VAL A 73 -0.62 -8.69 9.74
C VAL A 73 -1.67 -9.79 10.04
N ASP A 74 -1.79 -10.84 9.21
CA ASP A 74 -2.80 -11.90 9.35
C ASP A 74 -2.34 -13.13 10.19
N GLU A 75 -1.06 -13.25 10.56
CA GLU A 75 -0.54 -14.41 11.33
C GLU A 75 -0.65 -14.25 12.88
N SER A 76 -1.81 -13.91 13.43
CA SER A 76 -2.04 -14.00 14.89
C SER A 76 -3.45 -14.44 15.27
#